data_AF-A0A068WW09-F1
#
_entry.id   AF-A0A068WW09-F1
#
_cell.length_a   1.000
_cell.length_b   1.000
_cell.length_c   1.000
_cell.angle_alpha   90.00
_cell.angle_beta   90.00
_cell.angle_gamma   90.00
#
_symmetry.space_group_name_H-M   'P 1'
#
loop_
_entity.id
_entity.type
_entity.pdbx_description
1 polymer ?
#
loop_
_entity_poly.entity_id
_entity_poly.type
_entity_poly.pdbx_seq_one_letter_code
_entity_poly.pdbx_strand_id
1 'polypeptide(L)'
;MARQSQLKFATSKKDQPAKLAKPAKKSQNTARTRKLAKVVKEEVTTTKAGSVASASDGKVVSSSMRVPPFEWCQTYPGSVCSLSNFSPKTDGYWQMKIASWNVNGLRAWIKNGGLDYLQSEAPDVLCIQEIKCAKKDIPPLANIGEYTPHWYSANKPGYSGTGLYTKIKPLNVVYGLGISKHDTEGRIITAEYEHFYLINAYVPNSGQGLVRLDYRTKEWNKDLCKYIKKLDKEKPVILTGDLNVSHEEIDLANPAGNHRSAGFTDEERQGFSEMLADCDLVDTYRHFYPTRARAYTYWSARHNARKSNSGWRLDYFVVSRRMISSVVDQEIRCGILGSDHCPLVLYLNFK
;
A
#
# COMPACT_ATOMS: atom_id res chain seq x y z
N MET A 1 74.50 41.02 -20.05
CA MET A 1 74.18 40.62 -21.45
C MET A 1 72.94 39.72 -21.41
N ALA A 2 71.97 39.69 -22.32
CA ALA A 2 71.35 40.65 -23.25
C ALA A 2 70.52 39.82 -24.27
N ARG A 3 69.37 40.33 -24.75
CA ARG A 3 68.36 39.65 -25.62
C ARG A 3 67.46 38.64 -24.87
N GLN A 4 66.14 38.79 -24.71
CA GLN A 4 65.14 39.77 -25.20
C GLN A 4 64.61 39.58 -26.65
N SER A 5 63.39 39.04 -26.76
CA SER A 5 62.33 39.16 -27.81
C SER A 5 61.27 38.07 -27.48
N GLN A 6 59.94 38.22 -27.54
CA GLN A 6 58.97 39.19 -28.08
C GLN A 6 58.94 39.39 -29.60
N LEU A 7 57.91 38.84 -30.26
CA LEU A 7 56.80 39.52 -31.00
C LEU A 7 55.82 38.41 -31.51
N LYS A 8 54.49 38.44 -31.27
CA LYS A 8 53.35 39.25 -31.79
C LYS A 8 52.67 38.70 -33.07
N PHE A 9 51.37 38.42 -32.92
CA PHE A 9 50.22 38.58 -33.86
C PHE A 9 50.42 38.68 -35.39
N ALA A 10 49.63 37.87 -36.11
CA ALA A 10 48.98 38.24 -37.39
C ALA A 10 47.65 37.45 -37.56
N THR A 11 46.72 37.93 -38.40
CA THR A 11 45.35 37.37 -38.55
C THR A 11 44.87 37.24 -40.00
N SER A 12 44.29 36.09 -40.37
CA SER A 12 43.27 35.91 -41.42
C SER A 12 42.59 34.55 -41.19
N LYS A 13 41.27 34.40 -41.00
CA LYS A 13 40.08 34.67 -41.85
C LYS A 13 39.96 33.76 -43.09
N LYS A 14 38.77 33.16 -43.20
CA LYS A 14 38.24 32.26 -44.25
C LYS A 14 38.86 30.84 -44.28
N ASP A 15 38.12 29.77 -44.59
CA ASP A 15 36.75 29.64 -45.13
C ASP A 15 35.81 28.73 -44.30
N GLN A 16 34.51 28.75 -44.64
CA GLN A 16 33.50 27.78 -44.19
C GLN A 16 33.38 26.62 -45.19
N PRO A 17 32.75 25.50 -44.77
CA PRO A 17 31.62 25.05 -45.60
C PRO A 17 30.35 24.62 -44.85
N ALA A 18 29.22 24.90 -45.51
CA ALA A 18 27.96 24.14 -45.54
C ALA A 18 27.31 23.63 -44.23
N LYS A 19 26.21 24.30 -43.85
CA LYS A 19 25.13 23.67 -43.05
C LYS A 19 24.46 22.55 -43.86
N LEU A 20 24.43 21.32 -43.36
CA LEU A 20 23.59 20.26 -43.93
C LEU A 20 22.11 20.49 -43.59
N ALA A 21 21.31 20.78 -44.61
CA ALA A 21 19.88 21.02 -44.47
C ALA A 21 19.10 19.70 -44.34
N LYS A 22 18.10 19.67 -43.44
CA LYS A 22 17.12 18.56 -43.39
C LYS A 22 16.14 18.70 -44.55
N PRO A 23 15.93 17.66 -45.39
CA PRO A 23 14.97 17.74 -46.48
C PRO A 23 13.52 17.70 -45.95
N ALA A 24 12.71 18.68 -46.35
CA ALA A 24 11.29 18.67 -46.07
C ALA A 24 10.55 17.72 -47.03
N LYS A 25 9.78 16.77 -46.50
CA LYS A 25 8.78 16.02 -47.28
C LYS A 25 7.42 16.69 -47.13
N LYS A 26 6.80 17.07 -48.27
CA LYS A 26 5.45 17.63 -48.29
C LYS A 26 4.37 16.57 -48.05
N SER A 27 3.23 17.06 -47.59
CA SER A 27 1.99 16.37 -47.31
C SER A 27 1.46 15.47 -48.44
N GLN A 28 1.15 14.21 -48.11
CA GLN A 28 0.05 13.44 -48.71
C GLN A 28 -0.59 12.52 -47.65
N ASN A 29 -1.67 13.00 -47.02
CA ASN A 29 -2.94 12.26 -46.86
C ASN A 29 -3.94 13.06 -46.03
N THR A 30 -5.08 13.36 -46.64
CA THR A 30 -6.26 13.97 -46.01
C THR A 30 -7.18 12.89 -45.42
N ALA A 31 -8.13 13.31 -44.57
CA ALA A 31 -9.35 12.58 -44.24
C ALA A 31 -9.25 11.15 -43.66
N ARG A 32 -8.82 11.01 -42.39
CA ARG A 32 -9.30 9.89 -41.55
C ARG A 32 -9.45 10.18 -40.04
N THR A 33 -10.12 11.27 -39.70
CA THR A 33 -10.73 11.49 -38.38
C THR A 33 -12.26 11.52 -38.49
N ARG A 34 -12.98 11.20 -37.40
CA ARG A 34 -14.46 11.04 -37.31
C ARG A 34 -15.08 9.83 -38.06
N LYS A 35 -14.87 8.61 -37.54
CA LYS A 35 -15.90 7.53 -37.55
C LYS A 35 -15.51 6.36 -36.64
N LEU A 36 -15.98 6.36 -35.40
CA LEU A 36 -16.16 5.20 -34.51
C LEU A 36 -16.89 5.68 -33.23
N ALA A 37 -18.15 6.08 -33.42
CA ALA A 37 -19.04 6.61 -32.37
C ALA A 37 -20.49 6.22 -32.68
N LYS A 38 -20.73 4.92 -32.83
CA LYS A 38 -22.02 4.19 -32.92
C LYS A 38 -21.70 2.70 -32.97
N VAL A 39 -22.68 1.86 -32.56
CA VAL A 39 -22.49 0.45 -32.16
C VAL A 39 -21.67 0.38 -30.85
N VAL A 40 -22.11 -0.23 -29.75
CA VAL A 40 -23.28 -1.10 -29.53
C VAL A 40 -24.47 -0.36 -28.88
N LYS A 41 -25.69 -0.78 -29.25
CA LYS A 41 -26.96 -0.46 -28.57
C LYS A 41 -27.92 -1.61 -28.88
N GLU A 42 -28.79 -1.98 -27.92
CA GLU A 42 -29.57 -3.23 -27.90
C GLU A 42 -28.64 -4.48 -27.86
N GLU A 43 -28.74 -5.42 -26.92
CA GLU A 43 -29.91 -6.03 -26.26
C GLU A 43 -29.83 -6.05 -24.71
N VAL A 44 -30.90 -5.60 -24.03
CA VAL A 44 -31.50 -6.27 -22.85
C VAL A 44 -32.99 -5.89 -22.85
N THR A 45 -33.87 -6.83 -23.18
CA THR A 45 -35.33 -6.60 -23.17
C THR A 45 -35.92 -6.84 -21.79
N THR A 46 -36.47 -5.77 -21.21
CA THR A 46 -37.72 -5.76 -20.42
C THR A 46 -38.08 -6.99 -19.57
N THR A 47 -37.90 -6.87 -18.26
CA THR A 47 -39.01 -7.10 -17.32
C THR A 47 -39.15 -5.90 -16.39
N LYS A 48 -40.29 -5.21 -16.47
CA LYS A 48 -40.64 -4.10 -15.59
C LYS A 48 -41.96 -4.42 -14.89
N ALA A 49 -41.88 -4.80 -13.63
CA ALA A 49 -43.00 -4.80 -12.70
C ALA A 49 -42.55 -3.99 -11.48
N GLY A 50 -43.41 -3.12 -10.96
CA GLY A 50 -43.03 -2.23 -9.88
C GLY A 50 -44.21 -1.91 -8.98
N SER A 51 -43.88 -1.61 -7.72
CA SER A 51 -44.80 -1.09 -6.72
C SER A 51 -44.02 -0.23 -5.75
N VAL A 52 -44.52 0.96 -5.42
CA VAL A 52 -44.03 1.75 -4.29
C VAL A 52 -44.67 1.19 -3.03
N ALA A 53 -43.86 0.82 -2.04
CA ALA A 53 -44.31 0.41 -0.72
C ALA A 53 -43.36 0.97 0.35
N SER A 54 -43.90 1.25 1.53
CA SER A 54 -43.26 2.05 2.58
C SER A 54 -42.86 1.22 3.81
N ALA A 55 -41.78 1.68 4.46
CA ALA A 55 -41.41 1.38 5.85
C ALA A 55 -40.94 -0.05 6.19
N SER A 56 -40.22 -0.12 7.32
CA SER A 56 -39.90 -1.30 8.16
C SER A 56 -39.89 -2.70 7.51
N ASP A 57 -38.70 -3.27 7.33
CA ASP A 57 -38.30 -4.34 8.27
C ASP A 57 -36.79 -4.65 8.24
N GLY A 58 -36.28 -5.19 9.35
CA GLY A 58 -34.87 -5.49 9.57
C GLY A 58 -34.38 -6.72 8.77
N LYS A 59 -34.05 -6.52 7.50
CA LYS A 59 -33.53 -7.61 6.64
C LYS A 59 -32.06 -7.91 6.95
N VAL A 60 -31.82 -9.00 7.69
CA VAL A 60 -30.50 -9.63 7.81
C VAL A 60 -29.98 -9.95 6.40
N VAL A 61 -28.85 -9.37 6.03
CA VAL A 61 -28.21 -9.63 4.74
C VAL A 61 -27.65 -11.04 4.77
N SER A 62 -28.21 -11.95 3.96
CA SER A 62 -27.71 -13.32 3.89
C SER A 62 -26.28 -13.34 3.34
N SER A 63 -25.39 -14.00 4.07
CA SER A 63 -23.96 -14.14 3.74
C SER A 63 -23.76 -15.15 2.60
N SER A 64 -24.18 -14.79 1.40
CA SER A 64 -23.81 -15.53 0.19
C SER A 64 -22.27 -15.58 0.09
N MET A 65 -21.72 -16.79 0.09
CA MET A 65 -20.27 -16.99 0.06
C MET A 65 -19.69 -16.34 -1.19
N ARG A 66 -19.01 -15.20 -1.03
CA ARG A 66 -18.30 -14.53 -2.12
C ARG A 66 -17.09 -15.38 -2.50
N VAL A 67 -17.29 -16.25 -3.49
CA VAL A 67 -16.22 -17.00 -4.17
C VAL A 67 -15.17 -16.00 -4.65
N PRO A 68 -13.87 -16.19 -4.35
CA PRO A 68 -12.83 -15.27 -4.79
C PRO A 68 -12.81 -15.11 -6.32
N PRO A 69 -12.49 -13.92 -6.85
CA PRO A 69 -12.46 -13.64 -8.28
C PRO A 69 -11.37 -14.42 -9.05
N PHE A 70 -10.49 -15.13 -8.34
CA PHE A 70 -9.48 -16.00 -8.92
C PHE A 70 -9.36 -17.29 -8.11
N GLU A 71 -9.22 -18.43 -8.79
CA GLU A 71 -9.05 -19.76 -8.20
C GLU A 71 -7.82 -19.84 -7.27
N TRP A 72 -6.69 -19.28 -7.71
CA TRP A 72 -5.43 -19.30 -6.95
C TRP A 72 -5.52 -18.63 -5.57
N CYS A 73 -6.51 -17.75 -5.35
CA CYS A 73 -6.72 -17.11 -4.05
C CYS A 73 -6.88 -18.17 -2.95
N GLN A 74 -7.62 -19.25 -3.22
CA GLN A 74 -8.08 -20.25 -2.24
C GLN A 74 -6.96 -21.04 -1.53
N THR A 75 -5.69 -20.74 -1.80
CA THR A 75 -4.50 -21.48 -1.34
C THR A 75 -3.91 -20.97 -0.02
N TYR A 76 -4.51 -19.96 0.62
CA TYR A 76 -4.00 -19.38 1.88
C TYR A 76 -5.07 -18.82 2.84
N PRO A 77 -4.73 -18.59 4.13
CA PRO A 77 -5.67 -18.14 5.17
C PRO A 77 -6.36 -16.83 4.82
N GLY A 78 -7.66 -16.78 5.11
CA GLY A 78 -8.51 -15.61 4.89
C GLY A 78 -8.76 -15.21 3.44
N SER A 79 -8.37 -16.06 2.48
CA SER A 79 -8.51 -15.80 1.05
C SER A 79 -9.94 -15.99 0.52
N VAL A 80 -10.62 -17.03 1.02
CA VAL A 80 -12.02 -17.36 0.72
C VAL A 80 -12.95 -16.71 1.72
N CYS A 81 -14.05 -16.12 1.24
CA CYS A 81 -15.04 -15.51 2.11
C CYS A 81 -15.77 -16.56 2.99
N SER A 82 -15.72 -17.85 2.62
CA SER A 82 -16.19 -18.98 3.45
C SER A 82 -15.29 -19.30 4.65
N LEU A 83 -14.06 -18.78 4.72
CA LEU A 83 -13.29 -18.73 5.97
C LEU A 83 -13.60 -17.45 6.79
N SER A 84 -14.54 -16.61 6.34
CA SER A 84 -15.33 -15.74 7.24
C SER A 84 -16.56 -16.52 7.74
N ASN A 85 -16.30 -17.71 8.27
CA ASN A 85 -16.59 -17.97 9.68
C ASN A 85 -15.39 -17.38 10.47
N PHE A 86 -15.25 -16.03 10.51
CA PHE A 86 -13.96 -15.29 10.53
C PHE A 86 -13.17 -15.33 11.85
N SER A 87 -13.12 -16.49 12.50
CA SER A 87 -12.94 -16.72 13.93
C SER A 87 -13.96 -15.89 14.72
N PRO A 88 -15.11 -16.44 15.15
CA PRO A 88 -16.13 -15.63 15.79
C PRO A 88 -15.68 -15.21 17.20
N LYS A 89 -15.81 -13.91 17.51
CA LYS A 89 -15.45 -13.30 18.81
C LYS A 89 -16.26 -13.88 20.00
N THR A 90 -17.30 -14.66 19.70
CA THR A 90 -18.18 -15.40 20.64
C THR A 90 -17.42 -16.42 21.48
N ASP A 91 -16.35 -17.00 20.95
CA ASP A 91 -15.69 -18.19 21.53
C ASP A 91 -14.38 -17.81 22.26
N GLY A 92 -14.08 -16.52 22.38
CA GLY A 92 -12.89 -16.01 23.09
C GLY A 92 -11.54 -16.26 22.38
N TYR A 93 -11.54 -16.81 21.17
CA TYR A 93 -10.32 -17.16 20.42
C TYR A 93 -9.41 -15.94 20.14
N TRP A 94 -10.01 -14.77 19.91
CA TRP A 94 -9.35 -13.46 19.88
C TRP A 94 -10.24 -12.36 20.45
N GLN A 95 -9.63 -11.27 20.88
CA GLN A 95 -10.28 -10.12 21.52
C GLN A 95 -10.27 -8.87 20.61
N MET A 96 -9.21 -8.67 19.82
CA MET A 96 -9.08 -7.55 18.88
C MET A 96 -8.69 -8.03 17.47
N LYS A 97 -9.30 -7.41 16.45
CA LYS A 97 -8.95 -7.59 15.02
C LYS A 97 -8.45 -6.27 14.42
N ILE A 98 -7.23 -6.28 13.88
CA ILE A 98 -6.64 -5.13 13.17
C ILE A 98 -6.53 -5.48 11.69
N ALA A 99 -6.96 -4.58 10.81
CA ALA A 99 -6.78 -4.70 9.37
C ALA A 99 -5.80 -3.64 8.83
N SER A 100 -5.16 -3.91 7.70
CA SER A 100 -4.25 -2.96 7.04
C SER A 100 -4.33 -3.07 5.52
N TRP A 101 -4.39 -1.95 4.78
CA TRP A 101 -4.56 -1.97 3.32
C TRP A 101 -4.02 -0.70 2.64
N ASN A 102 -3.07 -0.82 1.70
CA ASN A 102 -2.74 0.27 0.78
C ASN A 102 -3.91 0.45 -0.20
N VAL A 103 -4.64 1.57 -0.08
CA VAL A 103 -5.89 1.79 -0.82
C VAL A 103 -5.70 2.49 -2.18
N ASN A 104 -4.46 2.86 -2.53
CA ASN A 104 -4.10 3.52 -3.79
C ASN A 104 -5.05 4.69 -4.20
N GLY A 105 -5.44 5.50 -3.22
CA GLY A 105 -6.31 6.66 -3.38
C GLY A 105 -7.70 6.49 -2.76
N LEU A 106 -7.90 7.12 -1.59
CA LEU A 106 -9.11 7.06 -0.77
C LEU A 106 -10.42 7.27 -1.56
N ARG A 107 -10.45 8.24 -2.49
CA ARG A 107 -11.65 8.53 -3.29
C ARG A 107 -11.98 7.44 -4.32
N ALA A 108 -10.97 6.75 -4.86
CA ALA A 108 -11.19 5.61 -5.75
C ALA A 108 -11.64 4.39 -4.94
N TRP A 109 -10.99 4.14 -3.81
CA TRP A 109 -11.33 3.08 -2.86
C TRP A 109 -12.78 3.17 -2.34
N ILE A 110 -13.21 4.35 -1.87
CA ILE A 110 -14.62 4.59 -1.46
C ILE A 110 -15.58 4.29 -2.61
N LYS A 111 -15.30 4.79 -3.83
CA LYS A 111 -16.13 4.55 -5.01
C LYS A 111 -16.22 3.06 -5.40
N ASN A 112 -15.18 2.28 -5.09
CA ASN A 112 -15.05 0.86 -5.45
C ASN A 112 -15.55 -0.09 -4.33
N GLY A 113 -16.34 0.39 -3.37
CA GLY A 113 -16.91 -0.44 -2.30
C GLY A 113 -15.99 -0.67 -1.09
N GLY A 114 -14.93 0.15 -0.94
CA GLY A 114 -14.00 0.05 0.20
C GLY A 114 -14.66 0.26 1.57
N LEU A 115 -15.73 1.06 1.64
CA LEU A 115 -16.53 1.23 2.85
C LEU A 115 -17.40 0.00 3.14
N ASP A 116 -17.91 -0.67 2.10
CA ASP A 116 -18.64 -1.94 2.23
C ASP A 116 -17.71 -3.04 2.77
N TYR A 117 -16.42 -3.03 2.38
CA TYR A 117 -15.40 -3.87 3.00
C TYR A 117 -15.19 -3.51 4.49
N LEU A 118 -15.03 -2.23 4.84
CA LEU A 118 -14.87 -1.80 6.23
C LEU A 118 -16.06 -2.24 7.10
N GLN A 119 -17.29 -2.14 6.59
CA GLN A 119 -18.50 -2.59 7.30
C GLN A 119 -18.65 -4.12 7.35
N SER A 120 -18.24 -4.87 6.32
CA SER A 120 -18.42 -6.33 6.28
C SER A 120 -17.27 -7.13 6.89
N GLU A 121 -16.04 -6.59 6.91
CA GLU A 121 -14.94 -7.14 7.72
C GLU A 121 -15.08 -6.71 9.19
N ALA A 122 -15.60 -5.50 9.45
CA ALA A 122 -15.84 -4.93 10.78
C ALA A 122 -14.65 -5.02 11.78
N PRO A 123 -13.38 -4.80 11.40
CA PRO A 123 -12.24 -4.87 12.31
C PRO A 123 -12.34 -3.79 13.40
N ASP A 124 -11.76 -4.01 14.58
CA ASP A 124 -11.73 -2.98 15.64
C ASP A 124 -10.89 -1.75 15.19
N VAL A 125 -9.87 -1.98 14.35
CA VAL A 125 -9.02 -0.94 13.74
C VAL A 125 -8.71 -1.30 12.27
N LEU A 126 -8.77 -0.33 11.35
CA LEU A 126 -8.27 -0.44 9.97
C LEU A 126 -7.23 0.67 9.68
N CYS A 127 -5.99 0.25 9.43
CA CYS A 127 -4.92 1.07 8.88
C CYS A 127 -5.06 1.18 7.36
N ILE A 128 -4.94 2.37 6.78
CA ILE A 128 -4.86 2.56 5.32
C ILE A 128 -3.68 3.43 4.89
N GLN A 129 -3.11 3.07 3.74
CA GLN A 129 -1.96 3.75 3.12
C GLN A 129 -2.30 4.28 1.72
N GLU A 130 -1.49 5.22 1.23
CA GLU A 130 -1.71 5.98 -0.02
C GLU A 130 -3.11 6.59 -0.15
N ILE A 131 -3.57 7.34 0.85
CA ILE A 131 -4.88 8.01 0.77
C ILE A 131 -4.95 9.00 -0.40
N LYS A 132 -3.80 9.54 -0.86
CA LYS A 132 -3.63 10.47 -2.00
C LYS A 132 -4.59 11.67 -1.99
N CYS A 133 -4.98 12.09 -0.79
CA CYS A 133 -6.03 13.06 -0.54
C CYS A 133 -5.54 14.11 0.45
N ALA A 134 -5.65 15.39 0.12
CA ALA A 134 -5.43 16.46 1.09
C ALA A 134 -6.61 16.50 2.07
N LYS A 135 -6.35 16.89 3.33
CA LYS A 135 -7.32 16.80 4.45
C LYS A 135 -8.66 17.51 4.18
N LYS A 136 -8.61 18.61 3.43
CA LYS A 136 -9.79 19.39 2.98
C LYS A 136 -10.60 18.76 1.84
N ASP A 137 -10.03 17.79 1.11
CA ASP A 137 -10.64 17.15 -0.06
C ASP A 137 -11.14 15.71 0.26
N ILE A 138 -11.15 15.34 1.55
CA ILE A 138 -11.63 14.05 2.06
C ILE A 138 -13.17 14.05 1.98
N PRO A 139 -13.81 13.05 1.34
CA PRO A 139 -15.26 13.01 1.22
C PRO A 139 -15.94 12.92 2.60
N PRO A 140 -17.09 13.59 2.84
CA PRO A 140 -17.85 13.43 4.08
C PRO A 140 -18.24 11.97 4.36
N LEU A 141 -18.50 11.19 3.30
CA LEU A 141 -18.78 9.75 3.34
C LEU A 141 -17.61 8.90 3.90
N ALA A 142 -16.40 9.47 3.99
CA ALA A 142 -15.26 8.82 4.64
C ALA A 142 -15.38 8.79 6.19
N ASN A 143 -16.44 9.35 6.77
CA ASN A 143 -16.85 9.14 8.16
C ASN A 143 -18.04 8.17 8.14
N ILE A 144 -17.91 6.99 8.76
CA ILE A 144 -18.90 5.91 8.61
C ILE A 144 -19.08 5.10 9.90
N GLY A 145 -20.35 4.92 10.29
CA GLY A 145 -20.74 4.07 11.42
C GLY A 145 -20.07 4.48 12.74
N GLU A 146 -19.54 3.47 13.42
CA GLU A 146 -18.84 3.58 14.71
C GLU A 146 -17.35 3.94 14.61
N TYR A 147 -16.81 4.11 13.39
CA TYR A 147 -15.37 4.38 13.21
C TYR A 147 -15.03 5.86 13.33
N THR A 148 -14.12 6.19 14.24
CA THR A 148 -13.42 7.47 14.27
C THR A 148 -12.25 7.46 13.27
N PRO A 149 -12.20 8.37 12.29
CA PRO A 149 -11.12 8.41 11.30
C PRO A 149 -10.05 9.46 11.63
N HIS A 150 -8.78 9.05 11.61
CA HIS A 150 -7.61 9.91 11.70
C HIS A 150 -6.92 10.01 10.33
N TRP A 151 -6.41 11.19 9.99
CA TRP A 151 -5.94 11.50 8.62
C TRP A 151 -4.63 12.27 8.61
N TYR A 152 -3.64 11.75 7.88
CA TYR A 152 -2.35 12.39 7.67
C TYR A 152 -2.04 12.49 6.17
N SER A 153 -2.46 13.59 5.56
CA SER A 153 -2.15 13.92 4.18
C SER A 153 -0.69 14.31 3.98
N ALA A 154 -0.12 14.00 2.82
CA ALA A 154 1.12 14.64 2.37
C ALA A 154 0.88 16.11 2.00
N ASN A 155 1.94 16.93 2.08
CA ASN A 155 1.94 18.32 1.61
C ASN A 155 1.75 18.43 0.08
N LYS A 156 2.15 17.39 -0.66
CA LYS A 156 1.95 17.28 -2.12
C LYS A 156 0.56 16.67 -2.42
N PRO A 157 -0.34 17.38 -3.12
CA PRO A 157 -1.64 16.83 -3.51
C PRO A 157 -1.52 15.57 -4.37
N GLY A 158 -2.45 14.62 -4.20
CA GLY A 158 -2.52 13.40 -5.01
C GLY A 158 -1.43 12.36 -4.72
N TYR A 159 -0.66 12.52 -3.64
CA TYR A 159 0.53 11.72 -3.35
C TYR A 159 0.54 11.23 -1.89
N SER A 160 0.98 9.98 -1.66
CA SER A 160 1.23 9.42 -0.32
C SER A 160 0.05 9.59 0.65
N GLY A 161 0.34 9.74 1.94
CA GLY A 161 -0.62 9.96 3.02
C GLY A 161 -1.21 8.67 3.60
N THR A 162 -1.52 8.71 4.89
CA THR A 162 -2.04 7.58 5.67
C THR A 162 -3.34 7.96 6.39
N GLY A 163 -4.15 6.95 6.71
CA GLY A 163 -5.38 7.10 7.49
C GLY A 163 -5.58 5.94 8.45
N LEU A 164 -6.33 6.17 9.52
CA LEU A 164 -6.64 5.15 10.54
C LEU A 164 -8.13 5.24 10.90
N TYR A 165 -8.88 4.19 10.64
CA TYR A 165 -10.23 4.01 11.16
C TYR A 165 -10.14 3.21 12.46
N THR A 166 -10.77 3.66 13.54
CA THR A 166 -10.83 2.88 14.79
C THR A 166 -12.18 2.98 15.47
N LYS A 167 -12.67 1.85 16.00
CA LYS A 167 -13.82 1.79 16.93
C LYS A 167 -13.37 2.12 18.35
N ILE A 168 -12.18 1.64 18.71
CA ILE A 168 -11.61 1.77 20.05
C ILE A 168 -10.88 3.12 20.11
N LYS A 169 -11.29 3.99 21.04
CA LYS A 169 -10.64 5.28 21.23
C LYS A 169 -9.18 5.05 21.70
N PRO A 170 -8.16 5.47 20.92
CA PRO A 170 -6.77 5.38 21.37
C PRO A 170 -6.50 6.37 22.51
N LEU A 171 -5.52 6.03 23.36
CA LEU A 171 -5.04 6.89 24.44
C LEU A 171 -4.36 8.15 23.89
N ASN A 172 -3.66 8.01 22.77
CA ASN A 172 -2.92 9.07 22.08
C ASN A 172 -2.83 8.78 20.58
N VAL A 173 -2.70 9.81 19.74
CA VAL A 173 -2.43 9.66 18.30
C VAL A 173 -1.36 10.67 17.87
N VAL A 174 -0.23 10.15 17.41
CA VAL A 174 0.92 10.92 16.92
C VAL A 174 1.00 10.82 15.40
N TYR A 175 1.32 11.94 14.75
CA TYR A 175 1.49 12.05 13.31
C TYR A 175 2.97 12.27 12.99
N GLY A 176 3.55 11.40 12.18
CA GLY A 176 4.96 11.46 11.80
C GLY A 176 5.93 10.94 12.87
N LEU A 177 7.22 11.12 12.61
CA LEU A 177 8.33 10.69 13.46
C LEU A 177 8.83 11.80 14.41
N GLY A 178 8.38 13.05 14.22
CA GLY A 178 8.98 14.24 14.83
C GLY A 178 10.23 14.73 14.08
N ILE A 179 10.32 14.42 12.78
CA ILE A 179 11.51 14.63 11.94
C ILE A 179 11.06 15.28 10.62
N SER A 180 11.36 16.57 10.46
CA SER A 180 10.82 17.43 9.40
C SER A 180 11.03 16.93 7.97
N LYS A 181 12.16 16.27 7.67
CA LYS A 181 12.43 15.65 6.36
C LYS A 181 11.48 14.49 6.01
N HIS A 182 10.94 13.80 7.02
CA HIS A 182 10.05 12.65 6.86
C HIS A 182 8.56 13.05 6.92
N ASP A 183 8.26 14.07 7.74
CA ASP A 183 6.89 14.41 8.15
C ASP A 183 6.14 15.32 7.16
N THR A 184 6.68 15.52 5.96
CA THR A 184 6.00 16.21 4.84
C THR A 184 5.18 15.28 3.94
N GLU A 185 5.40 13.96 4.03
CA GLU A 185 4.79 12.96 3.13
C GLU A 185 3.59 12.21 3.74
N GLY A 186 3.16 12.54 4.96
CA GLY A 186 1.98 11.94 5.59
C GLY A 186 2.11 10.43 5.89
N ARG A 187 3.33 9.95 6.12
CA ARG A 187 3.67 8.51 6.00
C ARG A 187 3.43 7.65 7.23
N ILE A 188 3.28 8.23 8.43
CA ILE A 188 3.14 7.47 9.67
C ILE A 188 2.05 8.06 10.56
N ILE A 189 1.10 7.22 10.99
CA ILE A 189 0.21 7.48 12.13
C ILE A 189 0.53 6.45 13.20
N THR A 190 0.86 6.90 14.40
CA THR A 190 1.04 6.03 15.57
C THR A 190 -0.15 6.24 16.52
N ALA A 191 -0.94 5.20 16.75
CA ALA A 191 -1.99 5.19 17.76
C ALA A 191 -1.55 4.39 18.99
N GLU A 192 -1.75 4.94 20.18
CA GLU A 192 -1.47 4.26 21.44
C GLU A 192 -2.75 3.59 21.98
N TYR A 193 -2.66 2.31 22.32
CA TYR A 193 -3.69 1.57 23.02
C TYR A 193 -3.18 1.15 24.41
N GLU A 194 -4.03 0.46 25.18
CA GLU A 194 -3.70 0.03 26.54
C GLU A 194 -2.45 -0.88 26.56
N HIS A 195 -2.47 -1.96 25.78
CA HIS A 195 -1.40 -2.96 25.78
C HIS A 195 -0.28 -2.72 24.75
N PHE A 196 -0.45 -1.84 23.75
CA PHE A 196 0.48 -1.73 22.60
C PHE A 196 0.42 -0.39 21.86
N TYR A 197 1.47 -0.09 21.08
CA TYR A 197 1.48 0.95 20.04
C TYR A 197 1.20 0.36 18.66
N LEU A 198 0.29 0.98 17.91
CA LEU A 198 0.03 0.65 16.50
C LEU A 198 0.63 1.72 15.59
N ILE A 199 1.66 1.37 14.83
CA ILE A 199 2.26 2.22 13.80
C ILE A 199 1.68 1.82 12.45
N ASN A 200 0.77 2.63 11.91
CA ASN A 200 0.42 2.59 10.49
C ASN A 200 1.52 3.30 9.70
N ALA A 201 2.27 2.57 8.87
CA ALA A 201 3.35 3.11 8.06
C ALA A 201 3.13 2.88 6.56
N TYR A 202 3.49 3.89 5.77
CA TYR A 202 3.71 3.80 4.34
C TYR A 202 5.19 4.11 4.06
N VAL A 203 6.01 3.09 3.86
CA VAL A 203 7.47 3.24 3.68
C VAL A 203 7.79 3.84 2.30
N PRO A 204 8.80 4.73 2.17
CA PRO A 204 9.23 5.27 0.88
C PRO A 204 9.68 4.16 -0.08
N ASN A 205 8.92 3.97 -1.17
CA ASN A 205 9.39 3.22 -2.33
C ASN A 205 10.65 3.90 -2.92
N SER A 206 11.68 3.11 -3.27
CA SER A 206 12.95 3.62 -3.82
C SER A 206 12.81 4.26 -5.21
N GLY A 207 11.69 4.05 -5.90
CA GLY A 207 11.35 4.72 -7.15
C GLY A 207 11.99 4.10 -8.39
N GLN A 208 11.54 4.56 -9.56
CA GLN A 208 12.14 4.20 -10.84
C GLN A 208 13.60 4.68 -10.89
N GLY A 209 14.51 3.80 -11.30
CA GLY A 209 15.96 4.09 -11.26
C GLY A 209 16.55 4.19 -9.86
N LEU A 210 15.85 3.70 -8.82
CA LEU A 210 16.32 3.63 -7.42
C LEU A 210 16.68 5.00 -6.81
N VAL A 211 16.13 6.10 -7.36
CA VAL A 211 16.42 7.50 -7.00
C VAL A 211 16.14 7.89 -5.54
N ARG A 212 15.44 7.06 -4.77
CA ARG A 212 15.22 7.23 -3.32
C ARG A 212 15.84 6.14 -2.46
N LEU A 213 16.59 5.18 -3.03
CA LEU A 213 17.14 4.04 -2.28
C LEU A 213 18.04 4.48 -1.13
N ASP A 214 18.94 5.45 -1.38
CA ASP A 214 19.81 6.03 -0.36
C ASP A 214 19.03 6.67 0.80
N TYR A 215 18.03 7.48 0.49
CA TYR A 215 17.13 8.09 1.49
C TYR A 215 16.34 7.02 2.27
N ARG A 216 15.96 5.92 1.62
CA ARG A 216 15.25 4.81 2.25
C ARG A 216 16.16 4.07 3.25
N THR A 217 17.30 3.57 2.79
CA THR A 217 18.16 2.67 3.58
C THR A 217 19.07 3.41 4.55
N LYS A 218 19.65 4.55 4.15
CA LYS A 218 20.65 5.27 4.94
C LYS A 218 20.03 6.20 5.98
N GLU A 219 18.80 6.66 5.74
CA GLU A 219 18.06 7.57 6.62
C GLU A 219 16.76 6.95 7.17
N TRP A 220 15.74 6.75 6.34
CA TRP A 220 14.37 6.43 6.78
C TRP A 220 14.31 5.17 7.65
N ASN A 221 14.93 4.07 7.23
CA ASN A 221 14.91 2.82 8.01
C ASN A 221 15.54 2.99 9.40
N LYS A 222 16.60 3.82 9.52
CA LYS A 222 17.30 4.05 10.78
C LYS A 222 16.50 4.94 11.73
N ASP A 223 15.94 6.04 11.21
CA ASP A 223 15.09 6.93 11.99
C ASP A 223 13.77 6.24 12.40
N LEU A 224 13.22 5.35 11.56
CA LEU A 224 12.08 4.48 11.90
C LEU A 224 12.43 3.45 12.98
N CYS A 225 13.53 2.69 12.86
CA CYS A 225 13.87 1.72 13.91
C CYS A 225 14.27 2.42 15.23
N LYS A 226 14.90 3.59 15.19
CA LYS A 226 15.12 4.43 16.37
C LYS A 226 13.80 4.86 17.05
N TYR A 227 12.76 5.16 16.27
CA TYR A 227 11.42 5.48 16.78
C TYR A 227 10.72 4.25 17.39
N ILE A 228 10.78 3.09 16.74
CA ILE A 228 10.27 1.81 17.25
C ILE A 228 10.98 1.43 18.57
N LYS A 229 12.31 1.50 18.61
CA LYS A 229 13.15 1.31 19.83
C LYS A 229 12.87 2.30 20.96
N LYS A 230 12.19 3.43 20.69
CA LYS A 230 11.68 4.32 21.73
C LYS A 230 10.36 3.81 22.29
N LEU A 231 9.41 3.47 21.41
CA LEU A 231 8.07 3.02 21.82
C LEU A 231 8.11 1.66 22.52
N ASP A 232 8.93 0.71 22.04
CA ASP A 232 9.06 -0.62 22.62
C ASP A 232 9.75 -0.64 24.01
N LYS A 233 10.17 0.51 24.54
CA LYS A 233 10.54 0.59 25.97
C LYS A 233 9.32 0.64 26.87
N GLU A 234 8.25 1.28 26.42
CA GLU A 234 7.04 1.52 27.20
C GLU A 234 5.99 0.41 26.97
N LYS A 235 5.68 0.07 25.71
CA LYS A 235 4.67 -0.94 25.32
C LYS A 235 5.08 -1.65 24.02
N PRO A 236 4.70 -2.92 23.80
CA PRO A 236 4.98 -3.60 22.54
C PRO A 236 4.44 -2.84 21.32
N VAL A 237 5.12 -2.97 20.20
CA VAL A 237 4.83 -2.28 18.95
C VAL A 237 4.25 -3.27 17.93
N ILE A 238 3.19 -2.86 17.26
CA ILE A 238 2.72 -3.44 16.00
C ILE A 238 3.01 -2.41 14.89
N LEU A 239 3.93 -2.74 13.99
CA LEU A 239 4.17 -1.98 12.76
C LEU A 239 3.41 -2.66 11.62
N THR A 240 2.58 -1.89 10.90
CA THR A 240 1.76 -2.41 9.80
C THR A 240 1.59 -1.43 8.65
N GLY A 241 1.33 -1.99 7.48
CA GLY A 241 1.08 -1.29 6.23
C GLY A 241 2.02 -1.73 5.13
N ASP A 242 2.02 -0.98 4.03
CA ASP A 242 2.93 -1.17 2.91
C ASP A 242 4.34 -0.71 3.29
N LEU A 243 5.19 -1.70 3.61
CA LEU A 243 6.60 -1.51 3.93
C LEU A 243 7.49 -1.49 2.67
N ASN A 244 6.89 -1.60 1.47
CA ASN A 244 7.55 -1.48 0.17
C ASN A 244 8.75 -2.43 -0.03
N VAL A 245 8.75 -3.61 0.58
CA VAL A 245 9.80 -4.64 0.40
C VAL A 245 9.18 -6.02 0.39
N SER A 246 9.59 -6.90 -0.52
CA SER A 246 9.39 -8.34 -0.40
C SER A 246 10.67 -8.92 0.22
N HIS A 247 10.55 -9.45 1.44
CA HIS A 247 11.71 -9.75 2.28
C HIS A 247 12.57 -10.88 1.68
N GLU A 248 11.97 -12.01 1.37
CA GLU A 248 12.67 -13.18 0.85
C GLU A 248 12.19 -13.61 -0.54
N GLU A 249 12.94 -14.49 -1.22
CA GLU A 249 12.57 -14.93 -2.58
C GLU A 249 11.16 -15.54 -2.66
N ILE A 250 10.70 -16.18 -1.58
CA ILE A 250 9.34 -16.73 -1.42
C ILE A 250 8.23 -15.66 -1.42
N ASP A 251 8.59 -14.39 -1.17
CA ASP A 251 7.70 -13.23 -1.13
C ASP A 251 7.52 -12.54 -2.50
N LEU A 252 8.20 -13.03 -3.54
CA LEU A 252 8.11 -12.49 -4.90
C LEU A 252 7.85 -13.60 -5.93
N ALA A 253 7.09 -13.29 -6.99
CA ALA A 253 6.79 -14.26 -8.05
C ALA A 253 7.96 -14.55 -9.01
N ASN A 254 8.94 -13.64 -9.13
CA ASN A 254 10.07 -13.74 -10.07
C ASN A 254 11.36 -13.11 -9.46
N PRO A 255 11.92 -13.67 -8.37
CA PRO A 255 12.99 -13.03 -7.59
C PRO A 255 14.25 -12.72 -8.40
N ALA A 256 14.81 -13.71 -9.11
CA ALA A 256 16.09 -13.59 -9.83
C ALA A 256 16.17 -12.42 -10.84
N GLY A 257 15.05 -11.94 -11.37
CA GLY A 257 15.00 -10.79 -12.29
C GLY A 257 14.87 -9.42 -11.61
N ASN A 258 14.73 -9.36 -10.28
CA ASN A 258 14.23 -8.18 -9.56
C ASN A 258 15.16 -7.63 -8.46
N HIS A 259 16.37 -8.17 -8.26
CA HIS A 259 17.38 -7.65 -7.31
C HIS A 259 17.84 -6.19 -7.58
N ARG A 260 17.32 -5.55 -8.63
CA ARG A 260 17.54 -4.13 -8.99
C ARG A 260 16.22 -3.34 -9.18
N SER A 261 15.11 -3.92 -8.75
CA SER A 261 13.77 -3.32 -8.77
C SER A 261 13.42 -2.78 -7.38
N ALA A 262 12.92 -1.54 -7.30
CA ALA A 262 12.41 -0.99 -6.04
C ALA A 262 11.26 -1.86 -5.50
N GLY A 263 11.44 -2.39 -4.29
CA GLY A 263 10.62 -3.45 -3.70
C GLY A 263 11.37 -4.75 -3.44
N PHE A 264 12.54 -4.96 -4.05
CA PHE A 264 13.32 -6.20 -3.93
C PHE A 264 14.83 -6.01 -4.16
N THR A 265 15.40 -4.81 -4.02
CA THR A 265 16.87 -4.70 -4.08
C THR A 265 17.52 -5.35 -2.86
N ASP A 266 18.75 -5.83 -3.00
CA ASP A 266 19.43 -6.52 -1.91
C ASP A 266 19.64 -5.59 -0.69
N GLU A 267 19.81 -4.28 -0.90
CA GLU A 267 19.87 -3.29 0.19
C GLU A 267 18.52 -3.04 0.86
N GLU A 268 17.41 -3.19 0.15
CA GLU A 268 16.05 -3.10 0.71
C GLU A 268 15.72 -4.34 1.56
N ARG A 269 16.07 -5.52 1.06
CA ARG A 269 15.93 -6.81 1.77
C ARG A 269 16.81 -6.87 3.00
N GLN A 270 18.10 -6.59 2.85
CA GLN A 270 19.07 -6.55 3.96
C GLN A 270 18.67 -5.49 4.99
N GLY A 271 18.30 -4.28 4.56
CA GLY A 271 17.83 -3.22 5.46
C GLY A 271 16.52 -3.54 6.19
N PHE A 272 15.73 -4.50 5.72
CA PHE A 272 14.57 -5.03 6.43
C PHE A 272 14.94 -6.15 7.40
N SER A 273 15.82 -7.09 7.01
CA SER A 273 16.44 -8.08 7.92
C SER A 273 17.11 -7.39 9.11
N GLU A 274 17.89 -6.34 8.84
CA GLU A 274 18.50 -5.48 9.86
C GLU A 274 17.44 -4.86 10.75
N MET A 275 16.41 -4.20 10.21
CA MET A 275 15.35 -3.61 11.03
C MET A 275 14.64 -4.65 11.91
N LEU A 276 14.36 -5.85 11.41
CA LEU A 276 13.72 -6.92 12.18
C LEU A 276 14.60 -7.38 13.35
N ALA A 277 15.89 -7.63 13.10
CA ALA A 277 16.82 -8.05 14.16
C ALA A 277 17.08 -6.92 15.16
N ASP A 278 17.34 -5.72 14.66
CA ASP A 278 17.79 -4.58 15.45
C ASP A 278 16.68 -4.08 16.38
N CYS A 279 15.42 -4.00 15.91
CA CYS A 279 14.25 -3.61 16.68
C CYS A 279 13.54 -4.79 17.41
N ASP A 280 14.12 -5.99 17.42
CA ASP A 280 13.54 -7.24 17.93
C ASP A 280 12.08 -7.52 17.48
N LEU A 281 11.84 -7.40 16.18
CA LEU A 281 10.53 -7.60 15.56
C LEU A 281 10.40 -9.01 14.96
N VAL A 282 9.15 -9.45 14.80
CA VAL A 282 8.76 -10.71 14.16
C VAL A 282 7.75 -10.42 13.06
N ASP A 283 8.03 -10.85 11.83
CA ASP A 283 7.06 -10.93 10.74
C ASP A 283 6.02 -12.02 11.07
N THR A 284 4.80 -11.59 11.40
CA THR A 284 3.77 -12.53 11.89
C THR A 284 3.30 -13.50 10.81
N TYR A 285 3.22 -13.08 9.54
CA TYR A 285 2.86 -14.00 8.45
C TYR A 285 3.90 -15.11 8.28
N ARG A 286 5.19 -14.78 8.34
CA ARG A 286 6.27 -15.77 8.22
C ARG A 286 6.51 -16.56 9.51
N HIS A 287 6.04 -16.08 10.67
CA HIS A 287 6.00 -16.86 11.90
C HIS A 287 5.02 -18.04 11.80
N PHE A 288 3.77 -17.78 11.42
CA PHE A 288 2.76 -18.85 11.28
C PHE A 288 2.94 -19.67 9.99
N TYR A 289 3.42 -19.05 8.90
CA TYR A 289 3.43 -19.63 7.56
C TYR A 289 4.80 -19.49 6.85
N PRO A 290 5.89 -20.00 7.46
CA PRO A 290 7.25 -19.80 6.97
C PRO A 290 7.45 -20.31 5.53
N THR A 291 6.89 -21.48 5.20
CA THR A 291 7.08 -22.16 3.91
C THR A 291 5.99 -21.89 2.87
N ARG A 292 4.96 -21.07 3.18
CA ARG A 292 3.87 -20.85 2.22
C ARG A 292 4.28 -19.88 1.10
N ALA A 293 4.60 -20.44 -0.06
CA ALA A 293 4.89 -19.70 -1.29
C ALA A 293 3.63 -19.07 -1.91
N ARG A 294 3.82 -18.11 -2.82
CA ARG A 294 2.76 -17.46 -3.63
C ARG A 294 1.71 -16.66 -2.83
N ALA A 295 1.98 -16.40 -1.55
CA ALA A 295 1.23 -15.53 -0.67
C ALA A 295 1.69 -14.07 -0.85
N TYR A 296 1.06 -13.36 -1.79
CA TYR A 296 1.38 -11.98 -2.15
C TYR A 296 0.28 -11.01 -1.70
N THR A 297 0.62 -9.71 -1.64
CA THR A 297 -0.29 -8.63 -1.23
C THR A 297 -0.47 -7.54 -2.28
N TYR A 298 0.51 -7.39 -3.19
CA TYR A 298 0.52 -6.44 -4.30
C TYR A 298 0.61 -7.14 -5.67
N TRP A 299 -0.13 -6.63 -6.66
CA TRP A 299 -0.04 -7.10 -8.05
C TRP A 299 -0.11 -5.95 -9.05
N SER A 300 0.94 -5.78 -9.87
CA SER A 300 1.03 -4.69 -10.85
C SER A 300 -0.14 -4.65 -11.84
N ALA A 301 -0.99 -3.62 -11.71
CA ALA A 301 -2.16 -3.40 -12.57
C ALA A 301 -1.78 -3.24 -14.06
N ARG A 302 -0.62 -2.64 -14.36
CA ARG A 302 -0.09 -2.45 -15.72
C ARG A 302 0.01 -3.75 -16.52
N HIS A 303 0.24 -4.87 -15.85
CA HIS A 303 0.44 -6.18 -16.48
C HIS A 303 -0.72 -7.15 -16.17
N ASN A 304 -1.80 -6.67 -15.55
CA ASN A 304 -2.90 -7.49 -15.01
C ASN A 304 -2.40 -8.66 -14.14
N ALA A 305 -1.31 -8.44 -13.39
CA ALA A 305 -0.52 -9.49 -12.76
C ALA A 305 -1.27 -10.31 -11.70
N ARG A 306 -2.41 -9.77 -11.21
CA ARG A 306 -3.30 -10.44 -10.25
C ARG A 306 -3.98 -11.67 -10.88
N LYS A 307 -4.25 -11.69 -12.18
CA LYS A 307 -4.90 -12.85 -12.84
C LYS A 307 -4.05 -14.12 -12.76
N SER A 308 -2.71 -14.01 -12.87
CA SER A 308 -1.75 -15.13 -12.84
C SER A 308 -1.07 -15.34 -11.48
N ASN A 309 -1.48 -14.59 -10.45
CA ASN A 309 -0.78 -14.46 -9.17
C ASN A 309 0.73 -14.17 -9.33
N SER A 310 1.09 -13.23 -10.21
CA SER A 310 2.46 -12.73 -10.36
C SER A 310 2.69 -11.53 -9.44
N GLY A 311 2.58 -11.76 -8.13
CA GLY A 311 2.58 -10.72 -7.10
C GLY A 311 3.90 -10.53 -6.33
N TRP A 312 3.83 -9.61 -5.38
CA TRP A 312 4.85 -9.23 -4.40
C TRP A 312 4.17 -9.19 -3.03
N ARG A 313 4.81 -9.63 -1.95
CA ARG A 313 4.36 -9.32 -0.57
C ARG A 313 5.06 -8.03 -0.12
N LEU A 314 4.33 -6.92 -0.06
CA LEU A 314 4.86 -5.60 0.32
C LEU A 314 4.22 -5.08 1.62
N ASP A 315 3.05 -5.60 1.97
CA ASP A 315 2.27 -5.25 3.15
C ASP A 315 2.57 -6.24 4.28
N TYR A 316 2.66 -5.76 5.52
CA TYR A 316 3.03 -6.58 6.69
C TYR A 316 2.19 -6.30 7.94
N PHE A 317 2.18 -7.26 8.85
CA PHE A 317 2.17 -7.02 10.29
C PHE A 317 3.45 -7.58 10.90
N VAL A 318 4.30 -6.69 11.43
CA VAL A 318 5.47 -7.07 12.23
C VAL A 318 5.29 -6.58 13.66
N VAL A 319 5.61 -7.40 14.65
CA VAL A 319 5.36 -7.13 16.07
C VAL A 319 6.62 -7.29 16.92
N SER A 320 6.76 -6.55 18.02
CA SER A 320 7.82 -6.83 19.01
C SER A 320 7.77 -8.30 19.44
N ARG A 321 8.91 -9.00 19.53
CA ARG A 321 8.96 -10.45 19.80
C ARG A 321 8.18 -10.86 21.04
N ARG A 322 8.26 -10.06 22.11
CA ARG A 322 7.50 -10.25 23.36
C ARG A 322 5.97 -10.26 23.22
N MET A 323 5.44 -9.81 22.08
CA MET A 323 4.01 -9.78 21.75
C MET A 323 3.55 -10.99 20.92
N ILE A 324 4.45 -11.83 20.39
CA ILE A 324 4.08 -12.90 19.45
C ILE A 324 3.10 -13.91 20.05
N SER A 325 3.17 -14.13 21.38
CA SER A 325 2.27 -14.98 22.15
C SER A 325 0.86 -14.40 22.39
N SER A 326 0.64 -13.13 22.03
CA SER A 326 -0.66 -12.47 21.94
C SER A 326 -1.22 -12.44 20.51
N VAL A 327 -0.45 -12.84 19.50
CA VAL A 327 -0.93 -12.95 18.12
C VAL A 327 -1.55 -14.34 17.93
N VAL A 328 -2.74 -14.36 17.35
CA VAL A 328 -3.52 -15.59 17.13
C VAL A 328 -3.33 -16.12 15.71
N ASP A 329 -3.43 -15.23 14.71
CA ASP A 329 -3.17 -15.54 13.30
C ASP A 329 -2.95 -14.23 12.49
N GLN A 330 -2.36 -14.33 11.29
CA GLN A 330 -2.34 -13.27 10.28
C GLN A 330 -2.83 -13.79 8.92
N GLU A 331 -3.94 -13.20 8.44
CA GLU A 331 -4.61 -13.58 7.20
C GLU A 331 -4.39 -12.57 6.05
N ILE A 332 -4.61 -13.01 4.80
CA ILE A 332 -4.47 -12.17 3.59
C ILE A 332 -5.78 -12.22 2.78
N ARG A 333 -6.50 -11.09 2.72
CA ARG A 333 -7.82 -10.93 2.09
C ARG A 333 -7.73 -10.79 0.56
N CYS A 334 -6.98 -11.68 -0.12
CA CYS A 334 -6.64 -11.53 -1.54
C CYS A 334 -7.83 -11.56 -2.52
N GLY A 335 -8.98 -12.11 -2.11
CA GLY A 335 -10.21 -12.04 -2.89
C GLY A 335 -10.84 -10.63 -2.93
N ILE A 336 -10.46 -9.74 -2.01
CA ILE A 336 -10.98 -8.37 -1.92
C ILE A 336 -10.26 -7.47 -2.94
N LEU A 337 -11.04 -6.96 -3.89
CA LEU A 337 -10.62 -5.99 -4.89
C LEU A 337 -10.86 -4.55 -4.41
N GLY A 338 -10.36 -3.56 -5.16
CA GLY A 338 -10.54 -2.12 -4.88
C GLY A 338 -9.24 -1.32 -4.98
N SER A 339 -8.11 -1.99 -4.80
CA SER A 339 -6.73 -1.52 -4.97
C SER A 339 -5.91 -2.58 -5.74
N ASP A 340 -4.72 -2.22 -6.21
CA ASP A 340 -3.70 -3.18 -6.68
C ASP A 340 -3.01 -3.93 -5.52
N HIS A 341 -3.18 -3.44 -4.27
CA HIS A 341 -2.96 -4.23 -3.05
C HIS A 341 -4.25 -4.93 -2.58
N CYS A 342 -4.14 -5.91 -1.68
CA CYS A 342 -5.26 -6.47 -0.90
C CYS A 342 -5.09 -6.22 0.61
N PRO A 343 -6.17 -6.29 1.40
CA PRO A 343 -6.06 -6.14 2.85
C PRO A 343 -5.29 -7.30 3.51
N LEU A 344 -4.61 -6.96 4.61
CA LEU A 344 -4.18 -7.89 5.64
C LEU A 344 -5.11 -7.81 6.85
N VAL A 345 -5.15 -8.89 7.63
CA VAL A 345 -5.87 -8.96 8.92
C VAL A 345 -4.98 -9.65 9.96
N LEU A 346 -4.86 -9.07 11.14
CA LEU A 346 -4.17 -9.60 12.31
C LEU A 346 -5.18 -9.83 13.45
N TYR A 347 -5.11 -10.99 14.08
CA TYR A 347 -5.95 -11.37 15.22
C TYR A 347 -5.12 -11.38 16.51
N LEU A 348 -5.64 -10.74 17.57
CA LEU A 348 -4.94 -10.56 18.84
C LEU A 348 -5.77 -11.04 20.04
N ASN A 349 -5.12 -11.67 21.01
CA ASN A 349 -5.69 -12.10 22.28
C ASN A 349 -4.73 -11.72 23.42
N PHE A 350 -5.15 -10.83 24.31
CA PHE A 350 -4.34 -10.40 25.46
C PHE A 350 -4.61 -11.33 26.64
N LYS A 351 -3.54 -11.70 27.35
CA LYS A 351 -3.54 -12.62 28.50
C LYS A 351 -3.43 -11.87 29.81
#